data_AF-A0A1I6HMQ6-F1
#
_entry.id   AF-A0A1I6HMQ6-F1
#
_cell.length_a   1.000
_cell.length_b   1.000
_cell.length_c   1.000
_cell.angle_alpha   90.00
_cell.angle_beta   90.00
_cell.angle_gamma   90.00
#
_symmetry.space_group_name_H-M   'P 1'
#
loop_
_entity.id
_entity.type
_entity.pdbx_description
1 polymer ?
#
loop_
_entity_poly.entity_id
_entity_poly.type
_entity_poly.pdbx_seq_one_letter_code
_entity_poly.pdbx_strand_id
1 'polypeptide(L)'
;MTRTLLARRLAFLSAAFLAACDAPSTYSEGVLEEPMVSVEAAASAKASPVIAPAPMPEPPARNPGRVRRGVITAGDIDDALNLAAFTRYQAKARQDLKLPMTNLSTPVLAQLRGADGKPAPGVRVTLRKPGAAEPFYEGYSGVDGMISVFPASLGAGQLREVELRAIPDAQGAPMVQRLKTGQRAQVRLPFNGAWAPDFLDLVFVVDTTGSMADELAWLTKELKGLVRQAKRAAPGVDIRYGLVVYRDDGDAYVVKNYGFTKSQSDMQGWLRKQSTGGGGDYPEAAARALASAAAMQWRSGKGERLMIHVADAPEHNNRAKGYLQAARAAADKGVQIFGLGASGVGPEAEYLMRQAAVQTGGRYMFLTDDSGVGYGHMEPTVSCYRVTALSDLVSRVLRSELSGRRIESAPSQIVRQVGSYRNGVCLN
;
A
#
# COMPACT_ATOMS: atom_id res chain seq x y z
N MET A 1 45.36 42.43 -17.44
CA MET A 1 45.75 42.11 -18.83
C MET A 1 45.59 40.60 -19.02
N THR A 2 44.73 40.20 -19.98
CA THR A 2 44.75 38.93 -20.77
C THR A 2 44.84 37.57 -20.04
N ARG A 3 44.07 36.52 -20.34
CA ARG A 3 43.04 36.25 -21.35
C ARG A 3 42.32 34.95 -20.95
N THR A 4 41.00 34.96 -21.11
CA THR A 4 40.04 33.86 -20.96
C THR A 4 40.23 32.82 -22.09
N LEU A 5 40.19 31.52 -21.78
CA LEU A 5 40.12 30.44 -22.77
C LEU A 5 38.82 29.65 -22.59
N LEU A 6 37.90 29.91 -23.52
CA LEU A 6 36.61 29.25 -23.72
C LEU A 6 36.84 28.00 -24.58
N ALA A 7 36.52 26.81 -24.08
CA ALA A 7 36.55 25.57 -24.87
C ALA A 7 35.17 25.32 -25.53
N ARG A 8 35.16 25.43 -26.86
CA ARG A 8 34.05 25.11 -27.78
C ARG A 8 33.63 23.64 -27.67
N ARG A 9 32.32 23.37 -27.57
CA ARG A 9 31.72 22.07 -27.91
C ARG A 9 31.40 22.07 -29.41
N LEU A 10 31.93 21.08 -30.13
CA LEU A 10 31.62 20.81 -31.54
C LEU A 10 30.23 20.15 -31.65
N ALA A 11 29.44 20.65 -32.59
CA ALA A 11 28.27 19.99 -33.14
C ALA A 11 28.70 19.02 -34.25
N PHE A 12 28.06 17.85 -34.34
CA PHE A 12 28.09 17.01 -35.54
C PHE A 12 26.66 16.86 -36.06
N LEU A 13 26.43 17.47 -37.23
CA LEU A 13 25.36 17.13 -38.17
C LEU A 13 25.83 15.94 -39.01
N SER A 14 24.91 15.05 -39.37
CA SER A 14 24.95 14.33 -40.66
C SER A 14 23.52 14.01 -41.09
N ALA A 15 23.18 14.49 -42.30
CA ALA A 15 21.91 14.35 -43.01
C ALA A 15 21.92 13.07 -43.86
N ALA A 16 20.81 12.33 -43.89
CA ALA A 16 19.82 12.21 -45.00
C ALA A 16 20.22 11.34 -46.20
N PHE A 17 19.39 10.35 -46.51
CA PHE A 17 19.09 9.90 -47.88
C PHE A 17 17.59 9.54 -48.01
N LEU A 18 16.98 10.11 -49.06
CA LEU A 18 15.60 9.99 -49.56
C LEU A 18 15.40 8.64 -50.29
N ALA A 19 14.30 7.91 -50.04
CA ALA A 19 13.04 7.85 -50.81
C ALA A 19 13.03 6.94 -52.05
N ALA A 20 12.05 6.02 -52.11
CA ALA A 20 11.26 5.70 -53.32
C ALA A 20 10.06 4.80 -52.95
N CYS A 21 8.88 5.21 -53.41
CA CYS A 21 7.65 4.42 -53.45
C CYS A 21 7.64 3.53 -54.70
N ASP A 22 6.97 2.38 -54.65
CA ASP A 22 6.12 1.93 -55.76
C ASP A 22 5.08 0.88 -55.32
N ALA A 23 3.91 0.91 -55.94
CA ALA A 23 2.79 -0.03 -55.82
C ALA A 23 2.37 -0.45 -57.25
N PRO A 24 1.27 -1.19 -57.46
CA PRO A 24 0.96 -2.57 -57.09
C PRO A 24 0.92 -3.49 -58.34
N SER A 25 0.96 -4.82 -58.18
CA SER A 25 0.71 -5.76 -59.28
C SER A 25 -0.49 -6.66 -59.00
N THR A 26 -1.47 -6.56 -59.89
CA THR A 26 -2.65 -7.41 -60.10
C THR A 26 -2.29 -8.87 -60.41
N TYR A 27 -3.02 -9.83 -59.83
CA TYR A 27 -3.24 -11.16 -60.44
C TYR A 27 -4.65 -11.70 -60.10
N SER A 28 -5.23 -12.33 -61.12
CA SER A 28 -6.63 -12.73 -61.33
C SER A 28 -7.02 -14.04 -60.63
N GLU A 29 -8.34 -14.20 -60.44
CA GLU A 29 -9.06 -15.37 -59.95
C GLU A 29 -8.71 -16.68 -60.67
N GLY A 30 -8.67 -17.77 -59.90
CA GLY A 30 -8.68 -19.15 -60.35
C GLY A 30 -9.37 -20.02 -59.31
N VAL A 31 -10.61 -20.40 -59.60
CA VAL A 31 -11.42 -21.36 -58.85
C VAL A 31 -10.80 -22.75 -59.00
N LEU A 32 -10.47 -23.41 -57.89
CA LEU A 32 -10.25 -24.86 -57.84
C LEU A 32 -10.88 -25.43 -56.57
N GLU A 33 -11.81 -26.35 -56.78
CA GLU A 33 -12.59 -27.10 -55.80
C GLU A 33 -11.71 -27.91 -54.83
N GLU A 34 -12.11 -27.96 -53.56
CA GLU A 34 -11.50 -28.83 -52.55
C GLU A 34 -11.91 -30.30 -52.76
N PRO A 35 -10.96 -31.26 -52.68
CA PRO A 35 -11.33 -32.66 -52.59
C PRO A 35 -11.74 -33.00 -51.14
N MET A 36 -12.94 -33.55 -50.99
CA MET A 36 -13.40 -34.18 -49.76
C MET A 36 -12.52 -35.39 -49.41
N VAL A 37 -11.80 -35.31 -48.30
CA VAL A 37 -11.17 -36.47 -47.66
C VAL A 37 -12.04 -36.90 -46.47
N SER A 38 -12.66 -38.06 -46.60
CA SER A 38 -13.34 -38.77 -45.52
C SER A 38 -12.32 -39.22 -44.48
N VAL A 39 -12.43 -38.68 -43.26
CA VAL A 39 -11.69 -39.17 -42.09
C VAL A 39 -12.60 -40.03 -41.23
N GLU A 40 -12.25 -41.30 -41.15
CA GLU A 40 -12.76 -42.30 -40.23
C GLU A 40 -12.75 -41.80 -38.77
N ALA A 41 -13.80 -42.13 -38.03
CA ALA A 41 -13.98 -41.75 -36.64
C ALA A 41 -12.88 -42.34 -35.74
N ALA A 42 -11.92 -41.50 -35.33
CA ALA A 42 -10.99 -41.81 -34.27
C ALA A 42 -11.68 -41.71 -32.90
N ALA A 43 -11.41 -42.71 -32.05
CA ALA A 43 -12.03 -42.93 -30.76
C ALA A 43 -11.96 -41.73 -29.81
N SER A 44 -13.06 -41.51 -29.10
CA SER A 44 -13.27 -40.54 -28.02
C SER A 44 -12.08 -40.48 -27.04
N ALA A 45 -11.32 -39.39 -27.10
CA ALA A 45 -10.42 -39.00 -26.03
C ALA A 45 -11.27 -38.54 -24.84
N LYS A 46 -11.24 -39.31 -23.74
CA LYS A 46 -11.89 -38.95 -22.48
C LYS A 46 -11.41 -37.56 -22.05
N ALA A 47 -12.32 -36.59 -22.08
CA ALA A 47 -12.14 -35.30 -21.47
C ALA A 47 -11.76 -35.50 -19.99
N SER A 48 -10.60 -34.97 -19.59
CA SER A 48 -10.30 -34.81 -18.17
C SER A 48 -11.42 -33.96 -17.53
N PRO A 49 -11.92 -34.34 -16.34
CA PRO A 49 -12.96 -33.56 -15.71
C PRO A 49 -12.41 -32.16 -15.43
N VAL A 50 -13.07 -31.15 -16.00
CA VAL A 50 -12.96 -29.78 -15.55
C VAL A 50 -13.41 -29.79 -14.11
N ILE A 51 -12.45 -29.76 -13.18
CA ILE A 51 -12.74 -29.56 -11.76
C ILE A 51 -13.32 -28.14 -11.69
N ALA A 52 -14.62 -28.05 -11.44
CA ALA A 52 -15.26 -26.79 -11.14
C ALA A 52 -14.50 -26.10 -10.00
N PRO A 53 -14.22 -24.79 -10.10
CA PRO A 53 -13.63 -24.06 -8.99
C PRO A 53 -14.52 -24.26 -7.75
N ALA A 54 -13.87 -24.39 -6.59
CA ALA A 54 -14.57 -24.57 -5.34
C ALA A 54 -15.56 -23.40 -5.14
N PRO A 55 -16.83 -23.67 -4.78
CA PRO A 55 -17.77 -22.61 -4.47
C PRO A 55 -17.22 -21.76 -3.32
N MET A 56 -17.47 -20.45 -3.36
CA MET A 56 -17.13 -19.57 -2.25
C MET A 56 -17.67 -20.16 -0.94
N PRO A 57 -16.95 -20.01 0.19
CA PRO A 57 -17.64 -20.09 1.47
C PRO A 57 -18.80 -19.08 1.40
N GLU A 58 -20.03 -19.55 1.63
CA GLU A 58 -21.19 -18.68 1.62
C GLU A 58 -20.91 -17.50 2.57
N PRO A 59 -21.13 -16.24 2.11
CA PRO A 59 -20.93 -15.11 2.98
C PRO A 59 -21.85 -15.28 4.19
N PRO A 60 -21.32 -15.18 5.42
CA PRO A 60 -22.12 -15.30 6.63
C PRO A 60 -23.36 -14.39 6.60
N ALA A 61 -24.44 -14.88 7.22
CA ALA A 61 -25.79 -14.31 7.10
C ALA A 61 -25.83 -12.79 7.29
N ARG A 62 -26.42 -12.10 6.30
CA ARG A 62 -26.57 -10.64 6.27
C ARG A 62 -27.49 -10.15 7.40
N ASN A 63 -27.01 -9.24 8.24
CA ASN A 63 -27.89 -8.45 9.09
C ASN A 63 -28.19 -7.10 8.42
N PRO A 64 -29.44 -6.83 7.97
CA PRO A 64 -29.78 -5.67 7.15
C PRO A 64 -29.78 -4.33 7.91
N GLY A 65 -29.09 -4.23 9.05
CA GLY A 65 -28.95 -3.00 9.80
C GLY A 65 -28.54 -1.84 8.89
N ARG A 66 -29.27 -0.71 8.95
CA ARG A 66 -28.96 0.45 8.10
C ARG A 66 -27.52 0.90 8.35
N VAL A 67 -26.67 0.92 7.31
CA VAL A 67 -25.34 1.54 7.33
C VAL A 67 -25.45 3.00 7.78
N ARG A 68 -25.21 3.23 9.07
CA ARG A 68 -25.19 4.53 9.73
C ARG A 68 -23.74 4.90 10.07
N ARG A 69 -23.49 6.21 10.12
CA ARG A 69 -22.18 6.78 10.44
C ARG A 69 -21.68 6.26 11.79
N GLY A 70 -20.42 5.85 11.89
CA GLY A 70 -19.80 5.38 13.13
C GLY A 70 -20.29 4.03 13.66
N VAL A 71 -21.07 3.27 12.88
CA VAL A 71 -21.55 1.94 13.29
C VAL A 71 -20.54 0.85 12.96
N ILE A 72 -19.88 0.92 11.81
CA ILE A 72 -18.91 -0.10 11.39
C ILE A 72 -17.73 -0.13 12.36
N THR A 73 -17.39 -1.32 12.84
CA THR A 73 -16.30 -1.58 13.77
C THR A 73 -15.08 -2.14 13.04
N ALA A 74 -13.89 -1.83 13.55
CA ALA A 74 -12.63 -2.25 12.98
C ALA A 74 -11.51 -2.32 14.02
N GLY A 75 -10.50 -3.13 13.73
CA GLY A 75 -9.22 -3.19 14.46
C GLY A 75 -8.03 -2.90 13.54
N ASP A 76 -6.85 -2.70 14.14
CA ASP A 76 -5.59 -2.56 13.42
C ASP A 76 -4.44 -3.34 14.08
N ILE A 77 -3.45 -3.69 13.26
CA ILE A 77 -2.14 -4.17 13.69
C ILE A 77 -1.03 -3.41 12.97
N ASP A 78 0.00 -3.08 13.73
CA ASP A 78 1.25 -2.52 13.24
C ASP A 78 2.31 -3.63 13.27
N ASP A 79 2.47 -4.31 12.13
CA ASP A 79 3.38 -5.44 12.01
C ASP A 79 4.86 -5.02 12.11
N ALA A 80 5.21 -3.74 11.92
CA ALA A 80 6.57 -3.25 12.16
C ALA A 80 6.89 -3.16 13.66
N LEU A 81 5.91 -2.82 14.48
CA LEU A 81 6.02 -2.91 15.94
C LEU A 81 6.04 -4.38 16.42
N ASN A 82 5.31 -5.26 15.74
CA ASN A 82 5.13 -6.67 16.08
C ASN A 82 5.91 -7.64 15.16
N LEU A 83 7.07 -7.21 14.64
CA LEU A 83 7.77 -7.87 13.53
C LEU A 83 8.11 -9.35 13.77
N ALA A 84 8.43 -9.75 14.99
CA ALA A 84 8.73 -11.14 15.31
C ALA A 84 7.50 -12.05 15.12
N ALA A 85 6.32 -11.60 15.56
CA ALA A 85 5.07 -12.32 15.35
C ALA A 85 4.70 -12.33 13.86
N PHE A 86 4.82 -11.17 13.19
CA PHE A 86 4.57 -11.07 11.76
C PHE A 86 5.46 -12.01 10.94
N THR A 87 6.76 -12.10 11.24
CA THR A 87 7.68 -12.97 10.49
C THR A 87 7.31 -14.45 10.62
N ARG A 88 6.82 -14.89 11.79
CA ARG A 88 6.30 -16.25 11.97
C ARG A 88 5.02 -16.49 11.16
N TYR A 89 4.08 -15.55 11.22
CA TYR A 89 2.87 -15.57 10.39
C TYR A 89 3.23 -15.62 8.91
N GLN A 90 4.12 -14.75 8.44
CA GLN A 90 4.53 -14.64 7.04
C GLN A 90 5.15 -15.95 6.53
N ALA A 91 6.02 -16.57 7.33
CA ALA A 91 6.67 -17.84 6.98
C ALA A 91 5.67 -18.99 6.85
N LYS A 92 4.70 -19.07 7.78
CA LYS A 92 3.63 -20.09 7.74
C LYS A 92 2.67 -19.85 6.57
N ALA A 93 2.10 -18.64 6.48
CA ALA A 93 1.13 -18.27 5.45
C ALA A 93 1.70 -18.42 4.03
N ARG A 94 2.99 -18.11 3.83
CA ARG A 94 3.67 -18.39 2.55
C ARG A 94 3.56 -19.86 2.12
N GLN A 95 3.80 -20.77 3.05
CA GLN A 95 3.78 -22.21 2.76
C GLN A 95 2.36 -22.68 2.48
N ASP A 96 1.42 -22.28 3.33
CA ASP A 96 0.02 -22.71 3.26
C ASP A 96 -0.68 -22.16 2.00
N LEU A 97 -0.46 -20.89 1.66
CA LEU A 97 -1.12 -20.18 0.55
C LEU A 97 -0.37 -20.26 -0.78
N LYS A 98 0.88 -20.75 -0.79
CA LYS A 98 1.77 -20.80 -1.97
C LYS A 98 1.98 -19.43 -2.64
N LEU A 99 1.95 -18.36 -1.84
CA LEU A 99 2.12 -16.98 -2.29
C LEU A 99 3.57 -16.48 -2.13
N PRO A 100 3.99 -15.43 -2.87
CA PRO A 100 5.32 -14.84 -2.70
C PRO A 100 5.42 -14.08 -1.37
N MET A 101 6.65 -13.92 -0.87
CA MET A 101 6.92 -13.11 0.32
C MET A 101 7.91 -11.98 0.06
N THR A 102 7.70 -10.85 0.73
CA THR A 102 8.69 -9.76 0.81
C THR A 102 9.87 -10.21 1.68
N ASN A 103 11.10 -9.95 1.24
CA ASN A 103 12.29 -10.24 2.01
C ASN A 103 12.50 -9.17 3.10
N LEU A 104 12.11 -9.48 4.34
CA LEU A 104 12.21 -8.60 5.51
C LEU A 104 13.44 -8.89 6.39
N SER A 105 14.41 -9.68 5.88
CA SER A 105 15.60 -10.03 6.64
C SER A 105 16.52 -8.83 6.91
N THR A 106 17.26 -8.89 8.02
CA THR A 106 18.20 -7.83 8.45
C THR A 106 17.57 -6.42 8.50
N PRO A 107 16.44 -6.21 9.19
CA PRO A 107 15.78 -4.91 9.24
C PRO A 107 16.64 -3.86 9.97
N VAL A 108 16.55 -2.61 9.55
CA VAL A 108 17.03 -1.44 10.30
C VAL A 108 15.88 -0.97 11.18
N LEU A 109 15.97 -1.24 12.48
CA LEU A 109 14.97 -0.85 13.48
C LEU A 109 15.61 0.12 14.47
N ALA A 110 15.19 1.38 14.44
CA ALA A 110 15.69 2.39 15.37
C ALA A 110 14.58 3.31 15.87
N GLN A 111 14.75 3.86 17.07
CA GLN A 111 13.99 4.99 17.57
C GLN A 111 14.90 6.19 17.74
N LEU A 112 14.63 7.27 17.00
CA LEU A 112 15.30 8.54 17.18
C LEU A 112 14.71 9.28 18.38
N ARG A 113 15.59 9.78 19.24
CA ARG A 113 15.24 10.62 20.39
C ARG A 113 15.99 11.93 20.31
N GLY A 114 15.30 13.03 20.57
CA GLY A 114 15.87 14.36 20.57
C GLY A 114 16.87 14.57 21.71
N ALA A 115 17.51 15.74 21.70
CA ALA A 115 18.38 16.18 22.79
C ALA A 115 17.63 16.22 24.14
N ASP A 116 16.32 16.49 24.10
CA ASP A 116 15.41 16.46 25.26
C ASP A 116 14.99 15.05 25.72
N GLY A 117 15.45 14.00 25.04
CA GLY A 117 15.13 12.60 25.32
C GLY A 117 13.77 12.13 24.82
N LYS A 118 12.95 13.02 24.23
CA LYS A 118 11.63 12.68 23.67
C LYS A 118 11.79 12.05 22.28
N PRO A 119 10.80 11.27 21.81
CA PRO A 119 10.76 10.81 20.42
C PRO A 119 10.94 11.95 19.42
N ALA A 120 11.74 11.74 18.38
CA ALA A 120 12.03 12.72 17.33
C ALA A 120 11.46 12.28 15.99
N PRO A 121 10.13 12.40 15.76
CA PRO A 121 9.52 12.18 14.46
C PRO A 121 9.91 13.29 13.47
N GLY A 122 9.84 12.99 12.18
CA GLY A 122 10.03 13.98 11.13
C GLY A 122 11.47 14.40 10.87
N VAL A 123 12.46 13.67 11.40
CA VAL A 123 13.87 13.93 11.14
C VAL A 123 14.23 13.33 9.78
N ARG A 124 14.80 14.12 8.87
CA ARG A 124 15.27 13.61 7.58
C ARG A 124 16.43 12.65 7.82
N VAL A 125 16.36 11.46 7.22
CA VAL A 125 17.35 10.41 7.37
C VAL A 125 17.79 9.84 6.03
N THR A 126 19.05 9.41 5.98
CA THR A 126 19.55 8.53 4.92
C THR A 126 20.17 7.29 5.52
N LEU A 127 19.99 6.13 4.87
CA LEU A 127 20.67 4.88 5.22
C LEU A 127 21.61 4.47 4.09
N ARG A 128 22.86 4.14 4.45
CA ARG A 128 23.91 3.78 3.50
C ARG A 128 24.53 2.45 3.87
N LYS A 129 25.04 1.74 2.86
CA LYS A 129 26.06 0.71 3.11
C LYS A 129 27.29 1.42 3.67
N PRO A 130 27.94 0.93 4.74
CA PRO A 130 29.11 1.60 5.29
C PRO A 130 30.18 1.83 4.20
N GLY A 131 30.63 3.08 4.06
CA GLY A 131 31.60 3.49 3.04
C GLY A 131 31.02 3.79 1.65
N ALA A 132 29.73 3.56 1.40
CA ALA A 132 29.09 3.94 0.14
C ALA A 132 28.79 5.44 0.09
N ALA A 133 28.98 6.03 -1.10
CA ALA A 133 28.67 7.44 -1.36
C ALA A 133 27.15 7.70 -1.36
N GLU A 134 26.40 6.84 -2.06
CA GLU A 134 24.96 7.00 -2.23
C GLU A 134 24.16 6.19 -1.20
N PRO A 135 23.06 6.76 -0.66
CA PRO A 135 22.14 6.01 0.17
C PRO A 135 21.28 5.04 -0.64
N PHE A 136 20.91 3.93 -0.01
CA PHE A 136 19.89 3.03 -0.56
C PHE A 136 18.48 3.39 -0.09
N TYR A 137 18.38 4.30 0.89
CA TYR A 137 17.13 4.79 1.44
C TYR A 137 17.29 6.25 1.88
N GLU A 138 16.29 7.06 1.55
CA GLU A 138 16.11 8.42 2.02
C GLU A 138 14.66 8.61 2.45
N GLY A 139 14.43 9.25 3.60
CA GLY A 139 13.09 9.47 4.12
C GLY A 139 13.10 10.30 5.39
N TYR A 140 12.05 10.14 6.20
CA TYR A 140 11.91 10.79 7.49
C TYR A 140 11.68 9.73 8.57
N SER A 141 12.13 10.00 9.80
CA SER A 141 11.68 9.19 10.94
C SER A 141 10.16 9.31 11.09
N GLY A 142 9.48 8.17 11.23
CA GLY A 142 8.03 8.12 11.32
C GLY A 142 7.52 8.45 12.71
N VAL A 143 6.27 8.03 12.98
CA VAL A 143 5.59 8.15 14.27
C VAL A 143 6.49 7.72 15.43
N ASP A 144 6.55 8.55 16.48
CA ASP A 144 7.40 8.36 17.66
C ASP A 144 8.89 8.18 17.33
N GLY A 145 9.36 8.81 16.24
CA GLY A 145 10.76 8.81 15.82
C GLY A 145 11.23 7.45 15.28
N MET A 146 10.30 6.57 14.90
CA MET A 146 10.63 5.21 14.47
C MET A 146 11.24 5.19 13.07
N ILE A 147 12.26 4.35 12.89
CA ILE A 147 12.81 3.95 11.60
C ILE A 147 12.61 2.44 11.49
N SER A 148 11.87 2.02 10.48
CA SER A 148 11.63 0.61 10.14
C SER A 148 11.87 0.43 8.65
N VAL A 149 13.10 0.06 8.28
CA VAL A 149 13.50 -0.11 6.87
C VAL A 149 14.05 -1.50 6.66
N PHE A 150 13.74 -2.11 5.51
CA PHE A 150 14.15 -3.47 5.17
C PHE A 150 15.10 -3.44 3.96
N PRO A 151 16.43 -3.39 4.15
CA PRO A 151 17.39 -3.20 3.05
C PRO A 151 17.24 -4.23 1.92
N ALA A 152 16.94 -5.49 2.27
CA ALA A 152 16.75 -6.55 1.29
C ALA A 152 15.50 -6.34 0.41
N SER A 153 14.41 -5.80 0.96
CA SER A 153 13.19 -5.52 0.20
C SER A 153 13.37 -4.35 -0.78
N LEU A 154 14.25 -3.40 -0.43
CA LEU A 154 14.62 -2.25 -1.27
C LEU A 154 15.74 -2.56 -2.28
N GLY A 155 16.26 -3.79 -2.29
CA GLY A 155 17.31 -4.21 -3.23
C GLY A 155 18.74 -3.89 -2.80
N ALA A 156 18.95 -3.41 -1.57
CA ALA A 156 20.28 -3.21 -1.02
C ALA A 156 20.95 -4.53 -0.59
N GLY A 157 20.18 -5.62 -0.52
CA GLY A 157 20.62 -6.95 -0.08
C GLY A 157 20.56 -7.12 1.43
N GLN A 158 21.06 -8.25 1.93
CA GLN A 158 21.21 -8.50 3.37
C GLN A 158 22.45 -7.78 3.87
N LEU A 159 22.26 -6.79 4.73
CA LEU A 159 23.34 -6.01 5.33
C LEU A 159 23.51 -6.44 6.78
N ARG A 160 24.73 -6.46 7.31
CA ARG A 160 24.97 -6.69 8.75
C ARG A 160 24.96 -5.38 9.54
N GLU A 161 25.37 -4.30 8.89
CA GLU A 161 25.44 -2.96 9.44
C GLU A 161 25.05 -1.93 8.39
N VAL A 162 24.54 -0.80 8.84
CA VAL A 162 24.23 0.38 8.02
C VAL A 162 24.78 1.64 8.68
N GLU A 163 25.10 2.64 7.87
CA GLU A 163 25.35 4.00 8.34
C GLU A 163 24.04 4.79 8.28
N LEU A 164 23.50 5.15 9.45
CA LEU A 164 22.40 6.10 9.60
C LEU A 164 22.98 7.51 9.62
N ARG A 165 22.43 8.39 8.78
CA ARG A 165 22.63 9.83 8.89
C ARG A 165 21.31 10.50 9.23
N ALA A 166 21.26 11.20 10.37
CA ALA A 166 20.13 12.03 10.78
C ALA A 166 20.47 13.51 10.52
N ILE A 167 19.65 14.17 9.72
CA ILE A 167 19.91 15.52 9.20
C ILE A 167 18.98 16.50 9.93
N PRO A 168 19.51 17.53 10.60
CA PRO A 168 18.69 18.56 11.24
C PRO A 168 17.99 19.44 10.20
N ASP A 169 16.80 19.96 10.54
CA ASP A 169 16.06 20.89 9.67
C ASP A 169 16.77 22.25 9.54
N ALA A 170 17.43 22.71 10.61
CA ALA A 170 18.28 23.89 10.60
C ALA A 170 19.65 23.58 9.97
N GLN A 171 20.37 24.61 9.52
CA GLN A 171 21.73 24.43 9.02
C GLN A 171 22.61 23.78 10.09
N GLY A 172 23.11 22.57 9.82
CA GLY A 172 23.91 21.79 10.75
C GLY A 172 24.48 20.54 10.10
N ALA A 173 25.55 20.00 10.69
CA ALA A 173 26.14 18.76 10.23
C ALA A 173 25.21 17.57 10.54
N PRO A 174 25.04 16.61 9.60
CA PRO A 174 24.33 15.37 9.90
C PRO A 174 24.99 14.62 11.04
N MET A 175 24.19 14.08 11.95
CA MET A 175 24.65 13.09 12.92
C MET A 175 24.80 11.75 12.20
N VAL A 176 25.94 11.09 12.37
CA VAL A 176 26.25 9.81 11.73
C VAL A 176 26.42 8.73 12.79
N GLN A 177 25.72 7.60 12.63
CA GLN A 177 25.85 6.45 13.52
C GLN A 177 25.82 5.14 12.73
N ARG A 178 26.69 4.19 13.10
CA ARG A 178 26.60 2.81 12.61
C ARG A 178 25.59 2.03 13.43
N LEU A 179 24.68 1.35 12.75
CA LEU A 179 23.66 0.50 13.36
C LEU A 179 23.83 -0.94 12.88
N LYS A 180 23.76 -1.89 13.82
CA LYS A 180 23.62 -3.31 13.50
C LYS A 180 22.18 -3.58 13.07
N THR A 181 22.01 -4.28 11.96
CA THR A 181 20.69 -4.70 11.46
C THR A 181 20.16 -5.90 12.24
N GLY A 182 18.84 -6.09 12.27
CA GLY A 182 18.19 -7.22 12.95
C GLY A 182 17.96 -7.02 14.44
N GLN A 183 18.32 -5.85 14.99
CA GLN A 183 18.13 -5.49 16.39
C GLN A 183 17.49 -4.11 16.49
N ARG A 184 16.76 -3.84 17.57
CA ARG A 184 16.21 -2.51 17.86
C ARG A 184 17.27 -1.63 18.51
N ALA A 185 17.49 -0.44 17.98
CA ALA A 185 18.39 0.56 18.54
C ALA A 185 17.64 1.81 19.03
N GLN A 186 18.17 2.49 20.05
CA GLN A 186 17.78 3.86 20.38
C GLN A 186 18.93 4.80 20.01
N VAL A 187 18.62 5.85 19.26
CA VAL A 187 19.59 6.81 18.75
C VAL A 187 19.29 8.17 19.35
N ARG A 188 20.21 8.70 20.16
CA ARG A 188 20.06 10.04 20.75
C ARG A 188 20.69 11.08 19.83
N LEU A 189 19.89 12.06 19.44
CA LEU A 189 20.28 13.15 18.55
C LEU A 189 20.74 14.36 19.38
N PRO A 190 21.67 15.17 18.85
CA PRO A 190 22.08 16.44 19.47
C PRO A 190 21.09 17.58 19.22
N PHE A 191 19.98 17.32 18.51
CA PHE A 191 18.90 18.26 18.21
C PHE A 191 17.55 17.58 18.43
N ASN A 192 16.48 18.36 18.50
CA ASN A 192 15.13 17.84 18.60
C ASN A 192 14.51 17.65 17.21
N GLY A 193 13.72 16.60 17.02
CA GLY A 193 12.84 16.48 15.86
C GLY A 193 11.62 17.38 16.02
N ALA A 194 11.16 17.98 14.93
CA ALA A 194 9.93 18.75 14.89
C ALA A 194 9.13 18.31 13.66
N TRP A 195 8.09 17.51 13.90
CA TRP A 195 7.19 17.10 12.83
C TRP A 195 6.08 18.12 12.64
N ALA A 196 6.11 18.74 11.46
CA ALA A 196 5.07 19.58 10.92
C ALA A 196 5.09 19.32 9.40
N PRO A 197 4.24 18.42 8.88
CA PRO A 197 4.22 18.11 7.47
C PRO A 197 3.65 19.29 6.67
N ASP A 198 4.33 19.68 5.59
CA ASP A 198 3.85 20.72 4.68
C ASP A 198 2.60 20.25 3.91
N PHE A 199 2.50 18.94 3.72
CA PHE A 199 1.44 18.35 2.91
C PHE A 199 1.01 16.94 3.32
N LEU A 200 -0.17 16.56 2.82
CA LEU A 200 -0.70 15.20 2.82
C LEU A 200 -1.22 14.84 1.42
N ASP A 201 -0.63 13.82 0.79
CA ASP A 201 -1.25 13.11 -0.33
C ASP A 201 -2.02 11.90 0.22
N LEU A 202 -3.35 11.90 0.11
CA LEU A 202 -4.21 10.82 0.58
C LEU A 202 -4.91 10.14 -0.60
N VAL A 203 -4.50 8.93 -0.94
CA VAL A 203 -5.07 8.14 -2.04
C VAL A 203 -5.88 6.98 -1.49
N PHE A 204 -7.07 6.78 -2.03
CA PHE A 204 -7.85 5.56 -1.81
C PHE A 204 -7.71 4.66 -3.05
N VAL A 205 -7.36 3.40 -2.81
CA VAL A 205 -7.40 2.33 -3.82
C VAL A 205 -8.54 1.40 -3.39
N VAL A 206 -9.60 1.34 -4.18
CA VAL A 206 -10.86 0.76 -3.73
C VAL A 206 -11.33 -0.30 -4.72
N ASP A 207 -11.52 -1.49 -4.20
CA ASP A 207 -12.27 -2.55 -4.86
C ASP A 207 -13.74 -2.12 -5.06
N THR A 208 -14.25 -2.33 -6.26
CA THR A 208 -15.62 -1.95 -6.65
C THR A 208 -16.38 -3.11 -7.31
N THR A 209 -16.06 -4.35 -6.96
CA THR A 209 -16.87 -5.53 -7.30
C THR A 209 -18.13 -5.61 -6.47
N GLY A 210 -19.01 -6.56 -6.80
CA GLY A 210 -20.37 -6.64 -6.26
C GLY A 210 -20.45 -6.71 -4.74
N SER A 211 -19.51 -7.41 -4.09
CA SER A 211 -19.46 -7.60 -2.64
C SER A 211 -19.14 -6.31 -1.86
N MET A 212 -18.39 -5.39 -2.46
CA MET A 212 -17.92 -4.14 -1.85
C MET A 212 -18.97 -3.01 -1.76
N ALA A 213 -20.26 -3.32 -1.95
CA ALA A 213 -21.32 -2.32 -2.08
C ALA A 213 -21.52 -1.51 -0.79
N ASP A 214 -21.51 -2.18 0.36
CA ASP A 214 -21.73 -1.55 1.66
C ASP A 214 -20.50 -0.72 2.07
N GLU A 215 -19.30 -1.20 1.78
CA GLU A 215 -18.02 -0.52 1.99
C GLU A 215 -17.93 0.75 1.16
N LEU A 216 -18.25 0.70 -0.14
CA LEU A 216 -18.24 1.89 -0.99
C LEU A 216 -19.23 2.95 -0.48
N ALA A 217 -20.41 2.52 -0.02
CA ALA A 217 -21.42 3.40 0.56
C ALA A 217 -20.94 4.05 1.88
N TRP A 218 -20.29 3.29 2.75
CA TRP A 218 -19.69 3.81 3.98
C TRP A 218 -18.54 4.79 3.70
N LEU A 219 -17.59 4.42 2.84
CA LEU A 219 -16.41 5.23 2.53
C LEU A 219 -16.83 6.62 2.04
N THR A 220 -17.84 6.65 1.17
CA THR A 220 -18.44 7.88 0.65
C THR A 220 -19.03 8.77 1.75
N LYS A 221 -19.66 8.18 2.78
CA LYS A 221 -20.25 8.91 3.92
C LYS A 221 -19.20 9.42 4.90
N GLU A 222 -18.18 8.61 5.22
CA GLU A 222 -17.19 8.96 6.25
C GLU A 222 -16.08 9.88 5.77
N LEU A 223 -15.78 9.92 4.47
CA LEU A 223 -14.67 10.72 3.92
C LEU A 223 -14.70 12.17 4.42
N LYS A 224 -15.89 12.80 4.46
CA LYS A 224 -16.04 14.18 4.97
C LYS A 224 -15.53 14.29 6.41
N GLY A 225 -15.85 13.30 7.24
CA GLY A 225 -15.47 13.24 8.65
C GLY A 225 -13.97 13.04 8.84
N LEU A 226 -13.39 12.08 8.10
CA LEU A 226 -11.96 11.77 8.14
C LEU A 226 -11.11 12.99 7.75
N VAL A 227 -11.47 13.66 6.66
CA VAL A 227 -10.76 14.87 6.18
C VAL A 227 -10.83 16.00 7.21
N ARG A 228 -11.99 16.22 7.83
CA ARG A 228 -12.11 17.23 8.90
C ARG A 228 -11.24 16.91 10.12
N GLN A 229 -10.99 15.63 10.40
CA GLN A 229 -10.13 15.24 11.51
C GLN A 229 -8.64 15.38 11.15
N ALA A 230 -8.26 15.02 9.93
CA ALA A 230 -6.91 15.24 9.40
C ALA A 230 -6.51 16.73 9.45
N LYS A 231 -7.34 17.63 8.90
CA LYS A 231 -7.10 19.09 8.95
C LYS A 231 -7.02 19.66 10.37
N ARG A 232 -7.67 19.03 11.34
CA ARG A 232 -7.60 19.45 12.75
C ARG A 232 -6.31 18.97 13.43
N ALA A 233 -5.78 17.82 13.04
CA ALA A 233 -4.52 17.30 13.59
C ALA A 233 -3.28 17.97 13.04
N ALA A 234 -3.31 18.41 11.78
CA ALA A 234 -2.27 19.26 11.20
C ALA A 234 -2.91 20.52 10.57
N PRO A 235 -3.15 21.57 11.36
CA PRO A 235 -3.60 22.85 10.83
C PRO A 235 -2.62 23.38 9.79
N GLY A 236 -3.13 23.85 8.64
CA GLY A 236 -2.31 24.41 7.56
C GLY A 236 -1.72 23.40 6.58
N VAL A 237 -1.87 22.09 6.80
CA VAL A 237 -1.38 21.06 5.87
C VAL A 237 -2.09 21.15 4.50
N ASP A 238 -1.32 21.13 3.41
CA ASP A 238 -1.87 21.14 2.04
C ASP A 238 -2.27 19.72 1.60
N ILE A 239 -3.57 19.43 1.58
CA ILE A 239 -4.10 18.09 1.30
C ILE A 239 -4.47 17.94 -0.18
N ARG A 240 -4.00 16.86 -0.80
CA ARG A 240 -4.54 16.33 -2.07
C ARG A 240 -5.20 14.97 -1.83
N TYR A 241 -6.27 14.73 -2.57
CA TYR A 241 -7.02 13.48 -2.57
C TYR A 241 -6.78 12.76 -3.89
N GLY A 242 -6.65 11.44 -3.86
CA GLY A 242 -6.66 10.62 -5.06
C GLY A 242 -7.58 9.43 -4.92
N LEU A 243 -8.07 8.95 -6.07
CA LEU A 243 -8.89 7.76 -6.16
C LEU A 243 -8.38 6.88 -7.30
N VAL A 244 -8.13 5.61 -6.97
CA VAL A 244 -8.01 4.53 -7.93
C VAL A 244 -9.07 3.51 -7.57
N VAL A 245 -9.86 3.07 -8.55
CA VAL A 245 -10.82 1.97 -8.36
C VAL A 245 -10.51 0.85 -9.32
N TYR A 246 -10.83 -0.36 -8.91
CA TYR A 246 -10.60 -1.54 -9.73
C TYR A 246 -11.73 -2.57 -9.57
N ARG A 247 -11.76 -3.50 -10.51
CA ARG A 247 -12.61 -4.70 -10.52
C ARG A 247 -11.80 -5.85 -11.16
N ASP A 248 -12.47 -6.87 -11.66
CA ASP A 248 -11.82 -8.02 -12.27
C ASP A 248 -11.56 -7.86 -13.78
N ASP A 249 -10.77 -8.78 -14.35
CA ASP A 249 -10.59 -8.91 -15.79
C ASP A 249 -11.91 -9.33 -16.46
N GLY A 250 -12.28 -8.65 -17.55
CA GLY A 250 -13.54 -8.90 -18.25
C GLY A 250 -14.73 -8.08 -17.73
N ASP A 251 -14.58 -7.39 -16.60
CA ASP A 251 -15.58 -6.44 -16.12
C ASP A 251 -15.63 -5.14 -16.95
N ALA A 252 -16.62 -4.29 -16.65
CA ALA A 252 -16.81 -2.99 -17.30
C ALA A 252 -15.54 -2.09 -17.26
N TYR A 253 -14.64 -2.32 -16.32
CA TYR A 253 -13.28 -1.79 -16.31
C TYR A 253 -12.41 -2.62 -15.37
N VAL A 254 -11.11 -2.68 -15.65
CA VAL A 254 -10.15 -3.30 -14.75
C VAL A 254 -9.61 -2.28 -13.73
N VAL A 255 -9.14 -1.11 -14.20
CA VAL A 255 -8.64 -0.04 -13.33
C VAL A 255 -9.09 1.32 -13.87
N LYS A 256 -9.56 2.20 -12.98
CA LYS A 256 -9.77 3.63 -13.26
C LYS A 256 -8.95 4.46 -12.28
N ASN A 257 -8.10 5.33 -12.80
CA ASN A 257 -7.29 6.25 -12.01
C ASN A 257 -7.79 7.68 -12.23
N TYR A 258 -8.25 8.34 -11.17
CA TYR A 258 -8.78 9.71 -11.21
C TYR A 258 -7.70 10.78 -10.96
N GLY A 259 -6.46 10.38 -10.68
CA GLY A 259 -5.37 11.29 -10.38
C GLY A 259 -5.53 11.97 -9.02
N PHE A 260 -4.92 13.15 -8.86
CA PHE A 260 -5.02 13.96 -7.65
C PHE A 260 -5.95 15.16 -7.85
N THR A 261 -6.69 15.53 -6.80
CA THR A 261 -7.46 16.77 -6.70
C THR A 261 -7.24 17.44 -5.34
N LYS A 262 -7.33 18.77 -5.28
CA LYS A 262 -7.42 19.53 -4.02
C LYS A 262 -8.87 19.69 -3.54
N SER A 263 -9.84 19.37 -4.38
CA SER A 263 -11.27 19.52 -4.10
C SER A 263 -11.81 18.25 -3.41
N GLN A 264 -12.15 18.39 -2.14
CA GLN A 264 -12.82 17.31 -1.41
C GLN A 264 -14.16 16.95 -2.04
N SER A 265 -14.88 17.93 -2.61
CA SER A 265 -16.14 17.70 -3.31
C SER A 265 -15.94 16.89 -4.59
N ASP A 266 -14.85 17.09 -5.32
CA ASP A 266 -14.56 16.31 -6.54
C ASP A 266 -14.29 14.85 -6.17
N MET A 267 -13.48 14.61 -5.14
CA MET A 267 -13.22 13.27 -4.61
C MET A 267 -14.53 12.56 -4.18
N GLN A 268 -15.40 13.27 -3.47
CA GLN A 268 -16.72 12.75 -3.11
C GLN A 268 -17.61 12.49 -4.33
N GLY A 269 -17.53 13.36 -5.33
CA GLY A 269 -18.21 13.19 -6.61
C GLY A 269 -17.73 11.95 -7.36
N TRP A 270 -16.42 11.68 -7.35
CA TRP A 270 -15.86 10.45 -7.94
C TRP A 270 -16.40 9.22 -7.22
N LEU A 271 -16.32 9.14 -5.89
CA LEU A 271 -16.85 8.00 -5.13
C LEU A 271 -18.35 7.77 -5.38
N ARG A 272 -19.16 8.83 -5.41
CA ARG A 272 -20.61 8.73 -5.68
C ARG A 272 -20.96 8.22 -7.08
N LYS A 273 -20.07 8.40 -8.05
CA LYS A 273 -20.26 7.91 -9.42
C LYS A 273 -19.89 6.44 -9.57
N GLN A 274 -19.24 5.85 -8.58
CA GLN A 274 -18.91 4.43 -8.63
C GLN A 274 -20.16 3.63 -8.29
N SER A 275 -20.40 2.60 -9.07
CA SER A 275 -21.30 1.50 -8.74
C SER A 275 -20.46 0.27 -8.46
N THR A 276 -21.00 -0.65 -7.68
CA THR A 276 -20.45 -2.00 -7.60
C THR A 276 -21.06 -2.88 -8.68
N GLY A 277 -20.31 -3.88 -9.11
CA GLY A 277 -20.78 -4.88 -10.07
C GLY A 277 -19.63 -5.57 -10.76
N GLY A 278 -19.93 -6.69 -11.41
CA GLY A 278 -18.88 -7.57 -11.91
C GLY A 278 -18.30 -8.47 -10.82
N GLY A 279 -17.15 -9.07 -11.14
CA GLY A 279 -16.56 -10.21 -10.43
C GLY A 279 -17.20 -11.54 -10.82
N GLY A 280 -16.89 -12.60 -10.09
CA GLY A 280 -17.45 -13.95 -10.30
C GLY A 280 -16.40 -15.05 -10.21
N ASP A 281 -15.14 -14.72 -10.48
CA ASP A 281 -13.98 -15.58 -10.32
C ASP A 281 -12.97 -14.94 -9.38
N TYR A 282 -13.17 -15.10 -8.06
CA TYR A 282 -12.11 -14.84 -7.07
C TYR A 282 -10.80 -15.46 -7.59
N PRO A 283 -9.70 -14.71 -7.80
CA PRO A 283 -9.32 -13.37 -7.25
C PRO A 283 -9.53 -12.10 -8.15
N GLU A 284 -9.07 -10.89 -7.75
CA GLU A 284 -9.27 -9.61 -8.49
C GLU A 284 -7.98 -8.88 -8.97
N ALA A 285 -8.08 -7.73 -9.65
CA ALA A 285 -6.95 -6.98 -10.25
C ALA A 285 -6.20 -5.99 -9.31
N ALA A 286 -6.08 -6.29 -8.01
CA ALA A 286 -5.50 -5.40 -7.00
C ALA A 286 -4.04 -4.95 -7.30
N ALA A 287 -3.20 -5.82 -7.89
CA ALA A 287 -1.83 -5.48 -8.26
C ALA A 287 -1.77 -4.38 -9.33
N ARG A 288 -2.68 -4.41 -10.32
CA ARG A 288 -2.75 -3.36 -11.36
C ARG A 288 -3.20 -2.03 -10.75
N ALA A 289 -4.13 -2.09 -9.81
CA ALA A 289 -4.60 -0.90 -9.08
C ALA A 289 -3.50 -0.28 -8.22
N LEU A 290 -2.78 -1.09 -7.43
CA LEU A 290 -1.64 -0.62 -6.64
C LEU A 290 -0.53 -0.08 -7.52
N ALA A 291 -0.22 -0.73 -8.65
CA ALA A 291 0.82 -0.25 -9.57
C ALA A 291 0.43 1.12 -10.17
N SER A 292 -0.83 1.28 -10.58
CA SER A 292 -1.40 2.54 -11.06
C SER A 292 -1.32 3.64 -9.98
N ALA A 293 -1.67 3.32 -8.73
CA ALA A 293 -1.60 4.26 -7.61
C ALA A 293 -0.14 4.63 -7.26
N ALA A 294 0.77 3.66 -7.24
CA ALA A 294 2.20 3.89 -7.02
C ALA A 294 2.81 4.76 -8.13
N ALA A 295 2.29 4.71 -9.35
CA ALA A 295 2.74 5.52 -10.49
C ALA A 295 2.24 6.98 -10.48
N MET A 296 1.30 7.34 -9.60
CA MET A 296 0.78 8.71 -9.49
C MET A 296 1.88 9.74 -9.16
N GLN A 297 1.59 11.02 -9.40
CA GLN A 297 2.49 12.15 -9.14
C GLN A 297 2.53 12.54 -7.66
N TRP A 298 3.06 11.65 -6.82
CA TRP A 298 3.30 11.87 -5.39
C TRP A 298 4.27 13.04 -5.16
N ARG A 299 3.98 13.93 -4.19
CA ARG A 299 4.85 15.06 -3.85
C ARG A 299 6.12 14.59 -3.14
N SER A 300 7.28 15.20 -3.42
CA SER A 300 8.52 15.01 -2.66
C SER A 300 8.63 16.02 -1.51
N GLY A 301 9.54 15.80 -0.56
CA GLY A 301 9.78 16.73 0.56
C GLY A 301 9.10 16.32 1.87
N LYS A 302 9.01 17.28 2.79
CA LYS A 302 8.54 17.09 4.18
C LYS A 302 7.00 17.02 4.23
N GLY A 303 6.46 15.84 4.01
CA GLY A 303 5.01 15.62 4.03
C GLY A 303 4.64 14.14 3.97
N GLU A 304 3.37 13.87 4.24
CA GLU A 304 2.81 12.52 4.28
C GLU A 304 2.27 12.07 2.92
N ARG A 305 2.45 10.77 2.65
CA ARG A 305 1.96 10.09 1.45
C ARG A 305 1.29 8.80 1.89
N LEU A 306 -0.03 8.80 1.94
CA LEU A 306 -0.80 7.69 2.47
C LEU A 306 -1.67 7.10 1.37
N MET A 307 -1.58 5.79 1.19
CA MET A 307 -2.44 4.99 0.32
C MET A 307 -3.29 4.09 1.21
N ILE A 308 -4.60 4.20 1.14
CA ILE A 308 -5.54 3.31 1.83
C ILE A 308 -6.10 2.34 0.79
N HIS A 309 -5.71 1.07 0.87
CA HIS A 309 -6.20 0.00 0.01
C HIS A 309 -7.38 -0.71 0.68
N VAL A 310 -8.57 -0.67 0.09
CA VAL A 310 -9.80 -1.22 0.65
C VAL A 310 -10.31 -2.34 -0.27
N ALA A 311 -10.34 -3.58 0.22
CA ALA A 311 -10.76 -4.74 -0.54
C ALA A 311 -11.16 -5.92 0.37
N ASP A 312 -11.95 -6.85 -0.16
CA ASP A 312 -12.31 -8.14 0.43
C ASP A 312 -11.66 -9.33 -0.31
N ALA A 313 -11.30 -9.17 -1.59
CA ALA A 313 -10.66 -10.21 -2.37
C ALA A 313 -9.12 -10.02 -2.50
N PRO A 314 -8.34 -11.10 -2.63
CA PRO A 314 -6.93 -11.06 -2.95
C PRO A 314 -6.72 -10.78 -4.44
N GLU A 315 -5.46 -10.60 -4.81
CA GLU A 315 -5.02 -10.66 -6.20
C GLU A 315 -4.92 -12.12 -6.70
N HIS A 316 -4.99 -12.32 -8.01
CA HIS A 316 -4.73 -13.62 -8.64
C HIS A 316 -3.35 -14.15 -8.23
N ASN A 317 -3.25 -15.41 -7.83
CA ASN A 317 -2.01 -15.98 -7.28
C ASN A 317 -0.79 -15.79 -8.20
N ASN A 318 -0.98 -15.86 -9.51
CA ASN A 318 0.07 -15.59 -10.52
C ASN A 318 0.52 -14.11 -10.57
N ARG A 319 -0.28 -13.18 -10.06
CA ARG A 319 -0.06 -11.73 -10.01
C ARG A 319 0.28 -11.20 -8.62
N ALA A 320 0.22 -12.02 -7.57
CA ALA A 320 0.61 -11.66 -6.20
C ALA A 320 2.03 -11.05 -6.10
N LYS A 321 2.95 -11.48 -6.97
CA LYS A 321 4.30 -10.89 -7.06
C LYS A 321 4.25 -9.44 -7.54
N GLY A 322 3.37 -9.13 -8.49
CA GLY A 322 3.14 -7.78 -8.99
C GLY A 322 2.59 -6.86 -7.89
N TYR A 323 1.72 -7.36 -7.03
CA TYR A 323 1.22 -6.62 -5.86
C TYR A 323 2.36 -6.17 -4.94
N LEU A 324 3.24 -7.09 -4.55
CA LEU A 324 4.40 -6.77 -3.69
C LEU A 324 5.43 -5.88 -4.40
N GLN A 325 5.58 -5.99 -5.72
CA GLN A 325 6.41 -5.09 -6.51
C GLN A 325 5.84 -3.67 -6.55
N ALA A 326 4.52 -3.52 -6.69
CA ALA A 326 3.86 -2.23 -6.62
C ALA A 326 3.99 -1.60 -5.22
N ALA A 327 3.87 -2.40 -4.16
CA ALA A 327 4.14 -1.94 -2.79
C ALA A 327 5.58 -1.48 -2.60
N ARG A 328 6.57 -2.19 -3.18
CA ARG A 328 7.97 -1.74 -3.21
C ARG A 328 8.13 -0.41 -3.93
N ALA A 329 7.53 -0.26 -5.11
CA ALA A 329 7.60 0.99 -5.88
C ALA A 329 6.95 2.18 -5.14
N ALA A 330 5.92 1.91 -4.34
CA ALA A 330 5.33 2.88 -3.43
C ALA A 330 6.32 3.24 -2.28
N ALA A 331 6.96 2.24 -1.67
CA ALA A 331 7.96 2.45 -0.62
C ALA A 331 9.16 3.29 -1.11
N ASP A 332 9.64 3.06 -2.33
CA ASP A 332 10.73 3.83 -2.95
C ASP A 332 10.39 5.33 -3.10
N LYS A 333 9.10 5.67 -3.12
CA LYS A 333 8.59 7.06 -3.15
C LYS A 333 8.19 7.58 -1.77
N GLY A 334 8.43 6.81 -0.71
CA GLY A 334 8.02 7.15 0.66
C GLY A 334 6.50 7.15 0.86
N VAL A 335 5.76 6.34 0.09
CA VAL A 335 4.32 6.15 0.22
C VAL A 335 4.04 5.01 1.19
N GLN A 336 3.27 5.30 2.24
CA GLN A 336 2.81 4.32 3.22
C GLN A 336 1.50 3.67 2.75
N ILE A 337 1.43 2.34 2.75
CA ILE A 337 0.22 1.60 2.39
C ILE A 337 -0.47 1.11 3.66
N PHE A 338 -1.73 1.49 3.81
CA PHE A 338 -2.64 0.98 4.84
C PHE A 338 -3.65 0.07 4.16
N GLY A 339 -3.57 -1.24 4.45
CA GLY A 339 -4.59 -2.19 4.01
C GLY A 339 -5.82 -2.09 4.92
N LEU A 340 -7.01 -2.11 4.36
CA LEU A 340 -8.29 -2.21 5.04
C LEU A 340 -9.03 -3.42 4.47
N GLY A 341 -8.92 -4.56 5.15
CA GLY A 341 -9.67 -5.77 4.83
C GLY A 341 -11.16 -5.56 5.14
N ALA A 342 -12.00 -5.66 4.11
CA ALA A 342 -13.45 -5.53 4.18
C ALA A 342 -14.14 -6.82 4.65
N SER A 343 -15.48 -6.85 4.64
CA SER A 343 -16.23 -8.07 4.95
C SER A 343 -15.84 -9.22 4.03
N GLY A 344 -15.68 -10.43 4.57
CA GLY A 344 -15.28 -11.59 3.77
C GLY A 344 -13.80 -11.65 3.36
N VAL A 345 -12.94 -10.77 3.88
CA VAL A 345 -11.52 -10.72 3.49
C VAL A 345 -10.80 -12.07 3.62
N GLY A 346 -10.33 -12.61 2.50
CA GLY A 346 -9.63 -13.90 2.44
C GLY A 346 -8.23 -13.89 3.07
N PRO A 347 -7.70 -15.06 3.49
CA PRO A 347 -6.35 -15.15 4.07
C PRO A 347 -5.25 -14.71 3.09
N GLU A 348 -5.44 -14.90 1.78
CA GLU A 348 -4.53 -14.41 0.75
C GLU A 348 -4.48 -12.88 0.71
N ALA A 349 -5.63 -12.21 0.87
CA ALA A 349 -5.75 -10.76 0.83
C ALA A 349 -5.13 -10.15 2.08
N GLU A 350 -5.46 -10.70 3.26
CA GLU A 350 -4.80 -10.33 4.53
C GLU A 350 -3.27 -10.47 4.39
N TYR A 351 -2.80 -11.61 3.87
CA TYR A 351 -1.37 -11.89 3.72
C TYR A 351 -0.66 -10.85 2.84
N LEU A 352 -1.23 -10.50 1.69
CA LEU A 352 -0.64 -9.49 0.80
C LEU A 352 -0.72 -8.08 1.39
N MET A 353 -1.87 -7.69 1.97
CA MET A 353 -2.05 -6.37 2.58
C MET A 353 -1.11 -6.13 3.75
N ARG A 354 -0.95 -7.10 4.64
CA ARG A 354 -0.01 -6.99 5.77
C ARG A 354 1.45 -6.87 5.32
N GLN A 355 1.83 -7.60 4.27
CA GLN A 355 3.16 -7.47 3.68
C GLN A 355 3.40 -6.10 3.04
N ALA A 356 2.43 -5.56 2.30
CA ALA A 356 2.53 -4.20 1.76
C ALA A 356 2.61 -3.16 2.88
N ALA A 357 1.80 -3.30 3.93
CA ALA A 357 1.81 -2.40 5.08
C ALA A 357 3.17 -2.37 5.77
N VAL A 358 3.70 -3.53 6.18
CA VAL A 358 5.01 -3.56 6.87
C VAL A 358 6.14 -3.07 5.98
N GLN A 359 6.12 -3.38 4.68
CA GLN A 359 7.16 -2.95 3.73
C GLN A 359 7.20 -1.43 3.51
N THR A 360 6.06 -0.77 3.67
CA THR A 360 5.89 0.66 3.36
C THR A 360 5.77 1.53 4.62
N GLY A 361 5.81 0.93 5.81
CA GLY A 361 5.68 1.63 7.09
C GLY A 361 4.23 1.90 7.53
N GLY A 362 3.24 1.36 6.82
CA GLY A 362 1.83 1.49 7.17
C GLY A 362 1.33 0.42 8.16
N ARG A 363 0.00 0.26 8.22
CA ARG A 363 -0.68 -0.70 9.12
C ARG A 363 -1.73 -1.50 8.38
N TYR A 364 -2.02 -2.69 8.88
CA TYR A 364 -3.17 -3.45 8.42
C TYR A 364 -4.36 -3.17 9.35
N MET A 365 -5.48 -2.79 8.75
CA MET A 365 -6.77 -2.57 9.38
C MET A 365 -7.74 -3.61 8.83
N PHE A 366 -8.75 -3.96 9.60
CA PHE A 366 -9.76 -4.93 9.20
C PHE A 366 -11.10 -4.59 9.85
N LEU A 367 -12.19 -4.81 9.12
CA LEU A 367 -13.54 -4.70 9.65
C LEU A 367 -13.85 -5.86 10.62
N THR A 368 -14.76 -5.64 11.56
CA THR A 368 -15.19 -6.65 12.53
C THR A 368 -16.71 -6.71 12.68
N ASP A 369 -17.20 -7.86 13.14
CA ASP A 369 -18.63 -8.12 13.36
C ASP A 369 -19.23 -7.47 14.60
N ASP A 370 -18.43 -6.80 15.42
CA ASP A 370 -18.86 -6.26 16.72
C ASP A 370 -20.01 -5.24 16.61
N SER A 371 -20.19 -4.63 15.44
CA SER A 371 -21.31 -3.73 15.16
C SER A 371 -22.63 -4.45 14.86
N GLY A 372 -22.58 -5.73 14.49
CA GLY A 372 -23.71 -6.51 13.98
C GLY A 372 -24.26 -6.01 12.65
N VAL A 373 -23.54 -5.17 11.91
CA VAL A 373 -23.94 -4.61 10.60
C VAL A 373 -22.98 -5.04 9.51
N GLY A 374 -23.53 -5.42 8.36
CA GLY A 374 -22.77 -5.87 7.19
C GLY A 374 -22.84 -7.39 7.01
N TYR A 375 -21.97 -7.91 6.15
CA TYR A 375 -21.71 -9.35 6.08
C TYR A 375 -20.80 -9.76 7.23
N GLY A 376 -20.87 -11.03 7.64
CA GLY A 376 -19.95 -11.54 8.65
C GLY A 376 -18.48 -11.43 8.20
N HIS A 377 -17.58 -11.24 9.15
CA HIS A 377 -16.16 -11.02 8.93
C HIS A 377 -15.37 -12.24 9.43
N MET A 378 -14.33 -12.64 8.71
CA MET A 378 -13.38 -13.60 9.27
C MET A 378 -12.55 -12.92 10.36
N GLU A 379 -12.43 -13.59 11.50
CA GLU A 379 -11.55 -13.11 12.58
C GLU A 379 -10.10 -13.11 12.05
N PRO A 380 -9.41 -11.96 12.12
CA PRO A 380 -8.08 -11.80 11.54
C PRO A 380 -7.02 -12.65 12.25
N THR A 381 -5.96 -13.02 11.54
CA THR A 381 -4.84 -13.79 12.11
C THR A 381 -3.85 -12.87 12.86
N VAL A 382 -4.34 -12.20 13.92
CA VAL A 382 -3.57 -11.24 14.73
C VAL A 382 -3.67 -11.57 16.22
N SER A 383 -2.54 -11.48 16.92
CA SER A 383 -2.43 -11.94 18.32
C SER A 383 -3.02 -10.97 19.34
N CYS A 384 -3.11 -9.69 19.01
CA CYS A 384 -3.77 -8.69 19.84
C CYS A 384 -4.24 -7.52 18.98
N TYR A 385 -5.35 -6.89 19.38
CA TYR A 385 -5.86 -5.68 18.77
C TYR A 385 -7.01 -5.10 19.60
N ARG A 386 -7.42 -3.87 19.26
CA ARG A 386 -8.57 -3.20 19.87
C ARG A 386 -9.59 -2.87 18.80
N VAL A 387 -10.84 -3.22 19.06
CA VAL A 387 -11.98 -2.90 18.22
C VAL A 387 -12.51 -1.53 18.62
N THR A 388 -12.68 -0.66 17.62
CA THR A 388 -13.29 0.66 17.75
C THR A 388 -14.19 0.92 16.53
N ALA A 389 -14.94 2.02 16.52
CA ALA A 389 -15.55 2.48 15.28
C ALA A 389 -14.49 2.71 14.20
N LEU A 390 -14.71 2.24 12.98
CA LEU A 390 -13.78 2.38 11.86
C LEU A 390 -13.42 3.85 11.57
N SER A 391 -14.40 4.75 11.69
CA SER A 391 -14.16 6.20 11.55
C SER A 391 -13.17 6.74 12.58
N ASP A 392 -13.19 6.18 13.79
CA ASP A 392 -12.29 6.55 14.86
C ASP A 392 -10.92 5.92 14.64
N LEU A 393 -10.85 4.65 14.21
CA LEU A 393 -9.60 3.99 13.83
C LEU A 393 -8.86 4.76 12.73
N VAL A 394 -9.49 4.98 11.58
CA VAL A 394 -8.85 5.67 10.44
C VAL A 394 -8.46 7.09 10.84
N SER A 395 -9.30 7.78 11.62
CA SER A 395 -8.93 9.09 12.16
C SER A 395 -7.69 9.02 13.05
N ARG A 396 -7.61 8.09 14.00
CA ARG A 396 -6.44 7.94 14.88
C ARG A 396 -5.17 7.65 14.08
N VAL A 397 -5.25 6.82 13.05
CA VAL A 397 -4.13 6.54 12.15
C VAL A 397 -3.69 7.84 11.46
N LEU A 398 -4.59 8.54 10.76
CA LEU A 398 -4.28 9.81 10.08
C LEU A 398 -3.68 10.85 11.04
N ARG A 399 -4.26 10.98 12.24
CA ARG A 399 -3.76 11.91 13.26
C ARG A 399 -2.41 11.48 13.81
N SER A 400 -2.12 10.18 13.87
CA SER A 400 -0.80 9.69 14.30
C SER A 400 0.28 10.10 13.31
N GLU A 401 0.05 9.83 12.02
CA GLU A 401 0.98 10.22 10.95
C GLU A 401 1.18 11.74 10.92
N LEU A 402 0.08 12.51 10.93
CA LEU A 402 0.15 13.98 10.84
C LEU A 402 0.75 14.67 12.07
N SER A 403 0.64 14.08 13.26
CA SER A 403 1.24 14.63 14.49
C SER A 403 2.61 14.04 14.81
N GLY A 404 3.03 12.97 14.13
CA GLY A 404 4.27 12.24 14.40
C GLY A 404 4.25 11.49 15.73
N ARG A 405 3.06 11.31 16.35
CA ARG A 405 2.90 10.67 17.66
C ARG A 405 1.82 9.61 17.60
N ARG A 406 2.06 8.43 18.17
CA ARG A 406 1.06 7.36 18.14
C ARG A 406 -0.14 7.74 19.00
N ILE A 407 -1.34 7.70 18.41
CA ILE A 407 -2.60 7.98 19.09
C ILE A 407 -3.37 6.68 19.29
N GLU A 408 -3.49 6.29 20.55
CA GLU A 408 -4.24 5.10 20.98
C GLU A 408 -5.72 5.39 21.22
N SER A 409 -6.55 4.36 21.12
CA SER A 409 -7.97 4.44 21.46
C SER A 409 -8.17 4.83 22.92
N ALA A 410 -9.07 5.78 23.18
CA ALA A 410 -9.51 6.05 24.54
C ALA A 410 -10.29 4.85 25.08
N PRO A 411 -10.26 4.55 26.40
CA PRO A 411 -11.00 3.42 26.97
C PRO A 411 -12.49 3.41 26.60
N SER A 412 -13.13 4.58 26.52
CA SER A 412 -14.53 4.73 26.14
C SER A 412 -14.85 4.41 24.68
N GLN A 413 -13.84 4.32 23.80
CA GLN A 413 -14.01 3.99 22.39
C GLN A 413 -13.78 2.50 22.11
N ILE A 414 -13.26 1.75 23.09
CA ILE A 414 -12.93 0.33 22.91
C ILE A 414 -14.21 -0.48 23.07
N VAL A 415 -14.62 -1.12 21.98
CA VAL A 415 -15.77 -2.05 21.96
C VAL A 415 -15.34 -3.42 22.46
N ARG A 416 -14.17 -3.89 22.01
CA ARG A 416 -13.57 -5.18 22.38
C ARG A 416 -12.05 -5.08 22.33
N GLN A 417 -11.37 -5.87 23.15
CA GLN A 417 -9.92 -6.06 23.07
C GLN A 417 -9.61 -7.55 22.99
N VAL A 418 -8.71 -7.90 22.09
CA VAL A 418 -8.14 -9.25 21.97
C VAL A 418 -6.68 -9.19 22.41
N GLY A 419 -6.26 -10.14 23.25
CA GLY A 419 -4.90 -10.24 23.77
C GLY A 419 -4.46 -9.06 24.66
N SER A 420 -3.17 -9.03 25.00
CA SER A 420 -2.54 -7.94 25.74
C SER A 420 -1.95 -6.93 24.78
N TYR A 421 -2.60 -5.77 24.69
CA TYR A 421 -2.23 -4.69 23.78
C TYR A 421 -1.69 -3.48 24.55
N ARG A 422 -0.54 -2.94 24.13
CA ARG A 422 0.00 -1.68 24.65
C ARG A 422 0.72 -0.88 23.58
N ASN A 423 0.20 0.30 23.23
CA ASN A 423 0.80 1.25 22.29
C ASN A 423 1.20 0.61 20.95
N GLY A 424 0.29 -0.16 20.34
CA GLY A 424 0.54 -0.87 19.09
C GLY A 424 1.34 -2.17 19.22
N VAL A 425 1.81 -2.54 20.42
CA VAL A 425 2.59 -3.76 20.66
C VAL A 425 1.75 -4.83 21.36
N CYS A 426 1.82 -6.07 20.86
CA CYS A 426 1.32 -7.25 21.53
C CYS A 426 2.34 -7.74 22.57
N LEU A 427 1.88 -7.93 23.81
CA LEU A 427 2.72 -8.33 24.93
C LEU A 427 2.68 -9.84 25.23
N ASN A 428 1.99 -10.60 24.38
CA ASN A 428 1.69 -12.02 24.58
C ASN A 428 2.87 -12.93 24.24
#